data_AF-A0A8B9MB45-F1
#
_entry.id   AF-A0A8B9MB45-F1
#
_cell.length_a   1.000
_cell.length_b   1.000
_cell.length_c   1.000
_cell.angle_alpha   90.00
_cell.angle_beta   90.00
_cell.angle_gamma   90.00
#
_symmetry.space_group_name_H-M   'P 1'
#
loop_
_entity.id
_entity.type
_entity.pdbx_description
1 polymer ?
#
loop_
_entity_poly.entity_id
_entity_poly.type
_entity_poly.pdbx_seq_one_letter_code
_entity_poly.pdbx_strand_id
1 'polypeptide(L)' 'QHGRLKLRPPDAARRRQREEKLRLYRSAMATLLEKRERGELDAEALELTGAVLAANPDVGTCWNLRRCVF' A
#
# COMPACT_ATOMS: atom_id res chain seq x y z
N GLN A 1 16.93 6.25 -1.57
CA GLN A 1 17.45 5.29 -0.58
C GLN A 1 18.56 5.93 0.26
N HIS A 2 18.24 6.61 1.36
CA HIS A 2 19.27 7.19 2.24
C HIS A 2 18.92 6.90 3.71
N GLY A 3 19.93 6.52 4.52
CA GLY A 3 19.82 6.51 5.99
C GLY A 3 19.30 5.24 6.67
N ARG A 4 19.39 4.05 6.05
CA ARG A 4 19.02 2.80 6.76
C ARG A 4 20.07 2.47 7.83
N LEU A 5 19.82 2.93 9.05
CA LEU A 5 20.63 2.61 10.22
C LEU A 5 20.69 1.07 10.39
N LYS A 6 21.89 0.51 10.52
CA LYS A 6 22.10 -0.90 10.87
C LYS A 6 21.66 -1.14 12.32
N LEU A 7 20.36 -1.26 12.52
CA LEU A 7 19.77 -1.66 13.79
C LEU A 7 19.89 -3.18 13.97
N ARG A 8 20.02 -3.59 15.24
CA ARG A 8 19.95 -4.99 15.67
C ARG A 8 18.68 -5.65 15.07
N PRO A 9 18.72 -6.96 14.73
CA PRO A 9 17.58 -7.63 14.11
C PRO A 9 16.31 -7.38 14.93
N PRO A 10 15.19 -6.99 14.30
CA PRO A 10 13.97 -6.65 15.03
C PRO A 10 13.48 -7.87 15.80
N ASP A 11 13.07 -7.64 17.05
CA ASP A 11 12.46 -8.63 17.94
C ASP A 11 11.29 -9.34 17.24
N ALA A 12 11.03 -10.59 17.61
CA ALA A 12 9.99 -11.42 16.99
C ALA A 12 8.61 -10.71 16.96
N ALA A 13 8.27 -9.92 17.98
CA ALA A 13 7.05 -9.13 18.04
C ALA A 13 6.97 -8.05 16.93
N ARG A 14 8.08 -7.37 16.65
CA ARG A 14 8.15 -6.32 15.63
C ARG A 14 8.13 -6.91 14.21
N ARG A 15 8.55 -8.17 14.04
CA ARG A 15 8.37 -8.92 12.78
C ARG A 15 6.90 -9.25 12.54
N ARG A 16 6.19 -9.79 13.54
CA ARG A 16 4.76 -10.10 13.44
C ARG A 16 3.92 -8.88 13.07
N GLN A 17 4.17 -7.73 13.71
CA GLN A 17 3.48 -6.47 13.37
C GLN A 17 3.74 -6.04 11.92
N ARG A 18 4.98 -6.21 11.42
CA ARG A 18 5.30 -5.90 10.03
C ARG A 18 4.61 -6.86 9.07
N GLU A 19 4.55 -8.15 9.39
CA GLU A 19 3.88 -9.16 8.57
C GLU A 19 2.38 -8.92 8.48
N GLU A 20 1.73 -8.57 9.59
CA GLU A 20 0.30 -8.23 9.61
C GLU A 20 0.02 -7.00 8.75
N LYS A 21 0.83 -5.94 8.92
CA LYS A 21 0.75 -4.75 8.07
C LYS A 21 1.02 -5.07 6.59
N LEU A 22 1.95 -5.98 6.32
CA LEU A 22 2.24 -6.44 4.96
C LEU A 22 1.07 -7.21 4.35
N ARG A 23 0.39 -8.06 5.13
CA ARG A 23 -0.78 -8.81 4.69
C ARG A 23 -1.90 -7.87 4.31
N LEU A 24 -2.21 -6.89 5.17
CA LEU A 24 -3.25 -5.90 4.91
C LEU A 24 -2.94 -5.04 3.67
N TYR A 25 -1.66 -4.64 3.52
CA TYR A 25 -1.20 -3.93 2.33
C TYR A 25 -1.34 -4.78 1.06
N ARG A 26 -0.96 -6.07 1.12
CA ARG A 26 -1.05 -6.98 -0.03
C ARG A 26 -2.49 -7.23 -0.44
N SER A 27 -3.40 -7.43 0.52
CA SER A 27 -4.82 -7.60 0.21
C SER A 27 -5.41 -6.33 -0.39
N ALA A 28 -5.13 -5.17 0.21
CA ALA A 28 -5.58 -3.88 -0.32
C ALA A 28 -5.07 -3.65 -1.75
N MET A 29 -3.79 -3.94 -2.02
CA MET A 29 -3.21 -3.77 -3.35
C MET A 29 -3.80 -4.74 -4.38
N ALA A 30 -4.07 -6.00 -4.00
CA ALA A 30 -4.69 -6.98 -4.88
C ALA A 30 -6.09 -6.52 -5.32
N THR A 31 -6.93 -6.12 -4.36
CA THR A 31 -8.27 -5.58 -4.63
C THR A 31 -8.22 -4.34 -5.52
N LEU A 32 -7.20 -3.50 -5.33
CA LEU A 32 -7.00 -2.28 -6.13
C LEU A 32 -6.65 -2.58 -7.59
N LEU A 33 -5.82 -3.60 -7.81
CA LEU A 33 -5.47 -4.07 -9.15
C LEU A 33 -6.65 -4.77 -9.84
N GLU A 34 -7.43 -5.56 -9.12
CA GLU A 34 -8.65 -6.18 -9.66
C GLU A 34 -9.69 -5.12 -10.07
N LYS A 35 -9.94 -4.11 -9.21
CA LYS A 35 -10.82 -2.97 -9.53
C LYS A 35 -10.32 -2.18 -10.73
N ARG A 36 -8.99 -2.00 -10.84
CA ARG A 36 -8.35 -1.38 -12.01
C ARG A 36 -8.65 -2.16 -13.29
N GLU A 37 -8.47 -3.48 -13.28
CA GLU A 37 -8.71 -4.32 -14.45
C GLU A 37 -10.19 -4.31 -14.86
N ARG A 38 -11.09 -4.24 -13.88
CA ARG A 38 -12.54 -4.08 -14.11
C ARG A 38 -12.95 -2.68 -14.59
N GLY A 39 -12.06 -1.69 -14.50
CA GLY A 39 -12.37 -0.29 -14.82
C GLY A 39 -13.29 0.40 -13.80
N GLU A 40 -13.54 -0.24 -12.66
CA GLU A 40 -14.40 0.27 -11.58
C GLU A 40 -13.55 1.09 -10.60
N LEU A 41 -13.29 2.34 -10.99
CA LEU A 41 -12.57 3.35 -10.21
C LEU A 41 -13.53 4.07 -9.24
N ASP A 42 -14.12 3.32 -8.33
CA ASP A 42 -15.07 3.85 -7.34
C ASP A 42 -14.41 4.65 -6.21
N ALA A 43 -15.24 5.34 -5.42
CA ALA A 43 -14.82 6.03 -4.20
C ALA A 43 -14.06 5.11 -3.21
N GLU A 44 -14.43 3.83 -3.17
CA GLU A 44 -13.75 2.81 -2.34
C GLU A 44 -12.27 2.61 -2.78
N ALA A 45 -11.99 2.64 -4.08
CA ALA A 45 -10.62 2.53 -4.60
C ALA A 45 -9.79 3.77 -4.23
N LEU A 46 -10.43 4.94 -4.15
CA LEU A 46 -9.83 6.21 -3.70
C LEU A 46 -9.48 6.19 -2.21
N GLU A 47 -10.33 5.62 -1.36
CA GLU A 47 -10.02 5.42 0.06
C GLU A 47 -8.89 4.40 0.26
N LEU A 48 -8.94 3.26 -0.45
CA LEU A 48 -7.90 2.23 -0.41
C LEU A 48 -6.53 2.77 -0.88
N THR A 49 -6.48 3.49 -2.00
CA THR A 49 -5.24 4.15 -2.45
C THR A 49 -4.75 5.18 -1.43
N GLY A 50 -5.66 5.89 -0.75
CA GLY A 50 -5.33 6.83 0.32
C GLY A 50 -4.64 6.16 1.51
N ALA A 51 -5.18 5.05 2.00
CA ALA A 51 -4.58 4.27 3.09
C ALA A 51 -3.21 3.71 2.72
N VAL A 52 -3.05 3.23 1.48
CA VAL A 52 -1.79 2.72 0.95
C VAL A 52 -0.73 3.82 0.84
N LEU A 53 -1.09 4.99 0.30
CA LEU A 53 -0.18 6.12 0.14
C LEU A 53 0.23 6.76 1.47
N ALA A 54 -0.67 6.77 2.48
CA ALA A 54 -0.34 7.21 3.83
C ALA A 54 0.75 6.33 4.47
N ALA A 55 0.76 5.02 4.13
CA ALA A 55 1.78 4.10 4.61
C ALA A 55 3.07 4.12 3.77
N ASN A 56 2.95 4.27 2.44
CA ASN A 56 4.06 4.33 1.50
C ASN A 56 3.74 5.32 0.36
N PRO A 57 4.18 6.59 0.45
CA PRO A 57 3.82 7.62 -0.53
C PRO A 57 4.52 7.44 -1.89
N ASP A 58 5.54 6.59 -1.96
CA ASP A 58 6.38 6.35 -3.15
C ASP A 58 5.77 5.30 -4.11
N VAL A 59 4.54 4.88 -3.88
CA VAL A 59 3.84 3.92 -4.74
C VAL A 59 3.25 4.65 -5.94
N GLY A 60 4.05 4.82 -7.00
CA GLY A 60 3.65 5.51 -8.22
C GLY A 60 2.39 4.93 -8.89
N THR A 61 2.16 3.62 -8.76
CA THR A 61 0.95 2.95 -9.28
C THR A 61 -0.32 3.53 -8.67
N CYS A 62 -0.34 3.81 -7.35
CA CYS A 62 -1.51 4.37 -6.67
C CYS A 62 -1.78 5.82 -7.11
N TRP A 63 -0.74 6.60 -7.37
CA TRP A 63 -0.89 7.96 -7.92
C TRP A 63 -1.47 7.96 -9.33
N ASN A 64 -1.00 7.06 -10.19
CA ASN A 64 -1.55 6.90 -11.54
C ASN A 64 -3.03 6.51 -11.51
N LEU A 65 -3.41 5.59 -10.61
CA LEU A 65 -4.80 5.23 -10.39
C LEU A 65 -5.66 6.43 -9.97
N ARG A 66 -5.21 7.24 -9.00
CA ARG A 66 -5.94 8.47 -8.61
C ARG A 66 -6.11 9.44 -9.78
N ARG A 67 -5.08 9.60 -10.62
CA ARG A 67 -5.13 10.45 -11.81
C ARG A 67 -6.02 9.93 -12.93
N CYS A 68 -6.40 8.66 -12.94
CA CYS A 68 -7.38 8.13 -13.89
C CYS A 68 -8.83 8.36 -13.43
N VAL A 69 -9.05 8.62 -12.14
CA VAL A 69 -10.39 8.90 -11.59
C VAL A 69 -10.78 10.37 -11.76
N PHE A 70 -9.81 11.28 -11.68
CA PHE A 70 -9.97 12.72 -11.92
C PHE A 70 -9.75 13.07 -13.39
#